data_AF-A0A1H2FR95-F1
#
_entry.id   AF-A0A1H2FR95-F1
#
_cell.length_a   1.000
_cell.length_b   1.000
_cell.length_c   1.000
_cell.angle_alpha   90.00
_cell.angle_beta   90.00
_cell.angle_gamma   90.00
#
_symmetry.space_group_name_H-M   'P 1'
#
loop_
_entity.id
_entity.type
_entity.pdbx_description
1 polymer ?
#
loop_
_entity_poly.entity_id
_entity_poly.type
_entity_poly.pdbx_seq_one_letter_code
_entity_poly.pdbx_strand_id
1 'polypeptide(L)'
;MGRVLPIVVAIALLVYALIDCLQTDSARFRSLNRVAWVAIIVLVPIIGPVLWLVLGKLRTRPQRPAGPPPRPVAPDDDPEFLRHLRDIDTKHEQMLNQWEADLRKREAEAKAAKDAEERAAAEEVERRKQAEARKREDEARQRTDDEDDSR
;
A
#
# COMPACT_ATOMS: atom_id res chain seq x y z
N MET A 1 -1.46 18.42 22.76
CA MET A 1 -1.86 19.73 23.34
C MET A 1 -3.37 20.03 23.27
N GLY A 2 -4.19 19.38 22.42
CA GLY A 2 -5.64 19.64 22.37
C GLY A 2 -6.46 19.26 23.62
N ARG A 3 -5.87 18.55 24.59
CA ARG A 3 -6.53 18.10 25.83
C ARG A 3 -6.62 19.17 26.93
N VAL A 4 -5.73 20.18 26.89
CA VAL A 4 -5.72 21.27 27.88
C VAL A 4 -6.61 22.44 27.47
N LEU A 5 -6.90 22.55 26.17
CA LEU A 5 -7.78 23.57 25.59
C LEU A 5 -9.17 23.64 26.28
N PRO A 6 -9.91 22.54 26.50
CA PRO A 6 -11.22 22.62 27.17
C PRO A 6 -11.11 23.04 28.64
N ILE A 7 -10.04 22.66 29.34
CA ILE A 7 -9.80 23.04 30.74
C ILE A 7 -9.53 24.54 30.85
N VAL A 8 -8.70 25.08 29.95
CA VAL A 8 -8.39 26.51 29.89
C VAL A 8 -9.64 27.32 29.55
N VAL A 9 -10.46 26.86 28.60
CA VAL A 9 -11.74 27.50 28.25
C VAL A 9 -12.70 27.48 29.44
N ALA A 10 -12.82 26.37 30.17
CA ALA A 10 -13.68 26.28 31.35
C ALA A 10 -13.25 27.24 32.47
N ILE A 11 -11.95 27.33 32.74
CA ILE A 11 -11.40 28.25 33.75
C ILE A 11 -11.58 29.71 33.31
N ALA A 12 -11.32 30.03 32.04
CA ALA A 12 -11.51 31.39 31.51
C ALA A 12 -12.98 31.84 31.59
N LEU A 13 -13.92 30.95 31.26
CA LEU A 13 -15.36 31.22 31.39
C LEU A 13 -15.80 31.38 32.85
N LEU A 14 -15.23 30.60 33.77
CA LEU A 14 -15.51 30.69 35.20
C LEU A 14 -15.02 32.01 35.80
N VAL A 15 -13.81 32.44 35.45
CA VAL A 15 -13.25 33.73 35.88
C VAL A 15 -14.02 34.89 35.24
N TYR A 16 -14.38 34.80 33.96
CA TYR A 16 -15.18 35.82 33.28
C TYR A 16 -16.57 35.97 33.94
N ALA A 17 -17.26 34.87 34.20
CA ALA A 17 -18.56 34.89 34.87
C ALA A 17 -18.48 35.44 36.31
N LEU A 18 -17.38 35.18 37.02
CA LEU A 18 -17.13 35.72 38.35
C LEU A 18 -16.94 37.25 38.30
N ILE A 19 -16.17 37.75 37.34
CA ILE A 19 -15.93 39.18 37.13
C ILE A 19 -17.22 39.89 36.72
N ASP A 20 -18.03 39.30 35.85
CA ASP A 20 -19.30 39.85 35.38
C ASP A 20 -20.39 39.87 36.49
N CYS A 21 -20.36 38.86 37.37
CA CYS A 21 -21.19 38.80 38.58
C CYS A 21 -20.85 39.93 39.56
N LEU A 22 -19.56 40.24 39.71
CA LEU A 22 -19.07 41.33 40.54
C LEU A 22 -19.33 42.71 39.92
N GLN A 23 -19.41 42.82 38.59
CA GLN A 23 -19.63 44.09 37.89
C GLN A 23 -21.11 44.49 37.74
N THR A 24 -22.07 43.58 37.93
CA THR A 24 -23.48 43.91 37.65
C THR A 24 -24.22 44.44 38.89
N ASP A 25 -24.44 45.76 38.93
CA ASP A 25 -25.29 46.45 39.91
C ASP A 25 -26.78 46.03 39.80
N SER A 26 -27.53 46.19 40.89
CA SER A 26 -28.84 45.59 41.16
C SER A 26 -30.03 46.32 40.53
N ALA A 27 -29.80 47.31 39.67
CA ALA A 27 -30.78 48.37 39.41
C ALA A 27 -31.40 48.35 38.00
N ARG A 28 -32.10 47.26 37.66
CA ARG A 28 -33.21 47.15 36.67
C ARG A 28 -33.13 45.81 35.96
N PHE A 29 -33.85 44.79 36.43
CA PHE A 29 -34.83 44.06 35.62
C PHE A 29 -35.44 42.93 36.48
N ARG A 30 -36.75 43.07 36.70
CA ARG A 30 -37.60 42.22 37.52
C ARG A 30 -38.23 41.15 36.64
N SER A 31 -37.59 40.00 36.46
CA SER A 31 -38.26 38.68 36.26
C SER A 31 -37.35 37.52 35.83
N LEU A 32 -36.15 37.74 35.31
CA LEU A 32 -35.25 36.63 34.97
C LEU A 32 -34.16 36.49 36.03
N ASN A 33 -34.40 35.52 36.90
CA ASN A 33 -33.57 35.16 38.04
C ASN A 33 -32.10 35.08 37.63
N ARG A 34 -31.29 36.07 38.07
CA ARG A 34 -29.83 36.14 37.88
C ARG A 34 -29.16 34.82 38.28
N VAL A 35 -29.72 34.12 39.27
CA VAL A 35 -29.26 32.82 39.76
C VAL A 35 -29.60 31.68 38.81
N ALA A 36 -30.70 31.76 38.05
CA ALA A 36 -31.09 30.72 37.10
C ALA A 36 -30.14 30.65 35.90
N TRP A 37 -29.69 31.80 35.37
CA TRP A 37 -28.70 31.83 34.29
C TRP A 37 -27.32 31.33 34.76
N VAL A 38 -26.88 31.72 35.95
CA VAL A 38 -25.67 31.18 36.58
C VAL A 38 -25.79 29.68 36.81
N ALA A 39 -26.93 29.21 37.31
CA ALA A 39 -27.19 27.79 37.49
C ALA A 39 -27.13 27.03 36.16
N ILE A 40 -27.66 27.58 35.05
CA ILE A 40 -27.56 26.95 33.72
C ILE A 40 -26.10 26.87 33.26
N ILE A 41 -25.33 27.94 33.39
CA ILE A 41 -23.92 27.98 32.96
C ILE A 41 -23.05 27.02 33.79
N VAL A 42 -23.37 26.82 35.07
CA VAL A 42 -22.66 25.89 35.96
C VAL A 42 -23.15 24.44 35.81
N LEU A 43 -24.45 24.22 35.64
CA LEU A 43 -25.01 22.87 35.53
C LEU A 43 -24.68 22.23 34.18
N VAL A 44 -24.70 22.96 33.07
CA VAL A 44 -24.44 22.38 31.73
C VAL A 44 -23.09 21.63 31.64
N PRO A 45 -21.94 22.19 32.08
CA PRO A 45 -20.66 21.47 32.05
C PRO A 45 -20.56 20.34 33.09
N ILE A 46 -21.46 20.26 34.07
CA ILE A 46 -21.52 19.17 35.07
C ILE A 46 -22.46 18.06 34.61
N ILE A 47 -23.65 18.40 34.11
CA ILE A 47 -24.64 17.45 33.62
C ILE A 47 -24.07 16.69 32.43
N GLY A 48 -23.41 17.35 31.47
CA GLY A 48 -22.87 16.67 30.28
C GLY A 48 -22.00 15.45 30.61
N PRO A 49 -20.93 15.62 31.43
CA PRO A 49 -20.09 14.52 31.90
C PRO A 49 -20.85 13.51 32.77
N VAL A 50 -21.74 13.96 33.67
CA VAL A 50 -22.52 13.05 34.53
C VAL A 50 -23.44 12.16 33.70
N LEU A 51 -24.15 12.72 32.72
CA LEU A 51 -25.00 11.97 31.79
C LEU A 51 -24.16 11.00 30.95
N TRP A 52 -22.99 11.43 30.47
CA TRP A 52 -22.07 10.57 29.75
C TRP A 52 -21.57 9.40 30.61
N LEU A 53 -21.26 9.64 31.89
CA LEU A 53 -20.86 8.60 32.82
C LEU A 53 -22.02 7.66 33.16
N VAL A 54 -23.24 8.16 33.31
CA VAL A 54 -24.41 7.31 33.62
C VAL A 54 -24.82 6.47 32.41
N LEU A 55 -24.90 7.06 31.21
CA LEU A 55 -25.25 6.34 29.97
C LEU A 55 -24.09 5.48 29.45
N GLY A 56 -22.85 5.95 29.54
CA GLY A 56 -21.65 5.25 29.07
C GLY A 56 -21.25 4.07 29.95
N LYS A 57 -21.63 4.07 31.23
CA LYS A 57 -21.30 2.98 32.18
C LYS A 57 -22.16 1.72 32.02
N LEU A 58 -23.17 1.72 31.15
CA LEU A 58 -23.85 0.48 30.75
C LEU A 58 -23.03 -0.39 29.77
N ARG A 59 -21.88 0.07 29.25
CA ARG A 59 -21.08 -0.73 28.30
C ARG A 59 -19.66 -1.11 28.75
N THR A 60 -19.29 -0.86 30.01
CA THR A 60 -18.00 -1.38 30.49
C THR A 60 -18.13 -1.86 31.92
N ARG A 61 -18.45 -3.14 32.09
CA ARG A 61 -18.08 -3.91 33.27
C ARG A 61 -16.69 -4.48 32.95
N PRO A 62 -15.57 -3.90 33.40
CA PRO A 62 -14.33 -4.62 33.36
C PRO A 62 -14.45 -5.70 34.44
N GLN A 63 -14.48 -6.96 34.03
CA GLN A 63 -14.06 -8.05 34.89
C GLN A 63 -12.72 -7.67 35.50
N ARG A 64 -12.65 -7.72 36.83
CA ARG A 64 -11.43 -7.56 37.61
C ARG A 64 -10.34 -8.48 37.04
N PRO A 65 -9.13 -8.00 36.67
CA PRO A 65 -7.98 -8.87 36.57
C PRO A 65 -7.25 -8.85 37.92
N ALA A 66 -7.14 -10.02 38.53
CA ALA A 66 -5.99 -10.33 39.36
C ALA A 66 -4.77 -10.42 38.43
N GLY A 67 -3.82 -9.50 38.57
CA GLY A 67 -2.55 -9.56 37.83
C GLY A 67 -2.08 -8.18 37.34
N PRO A 68 -0.75 -8.00 37.14
CA PRO A 68 -0.22 -6.86 36.41
C PRO A 68 -0.91 -6.75 35.04
N PRO A 69 -1.18 -5.53 34.53
CA PRO A 69 -1.76 -5.37 33.20
C PRO A 69 -0.87 -6.11 32.17
N PRO A 70 -1.46 -6.83 31.19
CA PRO A 70 -0.68 -7.41 30.10
C PRO A 70 0.16 -6.30 29.50
N ARG A 71 1.48 -6.48 29.56
CA ARG A 71 2.40 -5.57 28.91
C ARG A 71 2.08 -5.63 27.42
N PRO A 72 2.03 -4.50 26.69
CA PRO A 72 1.96 -4.53 25.24
C PRO A 72 3.10 -5.41 24.75
N VAL A 73 2.77 -6.55 24.13
CA VAL A 73 3.76 -7.43 23.50
C VAL A 73 4.33 -6.60 22.35
N ALA A 74 5.65 -6.38 22.37
CA ALA A 74 6.30 -5.73 21.26
C ALA A 74 6.06 -6.61 20.01
N PRO A 75 5.84 -6.03 18.82
CA PRO A 75 5.65 -6.81 17.60
C PRO A 75 6.74 -7.87 17.37
N ASP A 76 7.96 -7.64 17.86
CA ASP A 76 9.09 -8.56 17.77
C ASP A 76 8.94 -9.84 18.62
N ASP A 77 8.09 -9.83 19.65
CA ASP A 77 7.85 -10.96 20.57
C ASP A 77 6.50 -11.68 20.29
N ASP A 78 5.76 -11.29 19.24
CA ASP A 78 4.47 -11.90 18.89
C ASP A 78 4.67 -13.07 17.89
N PRO A 79 4.38 -14.33 18.29
CA PRO A 79 4.54 -15.48 17.43
C PRO A 79 3.66 -15.42 16.16
N GLU A 80 2.51 -14.76 16.22
CA GLU A 80 1.62 -14.61 15.06
C GLU A 80 2.19 -13.61 14.05
N PHE A 81 2.80 -12.52 14.54
CA PHE A 81 3.49 -11.54 13.68
C PHE A 81 4.69 -12.17 12.95
N LEU A 82 5.52 -12.92 13.67
CA LEU A 82 6.67 -13.62 13.08
C LEU A 82 6.24 -14.72 12.09
N ARG A 83 5.13 -15.42 12.36
CA ARG A 83 4.51 -16.34 11.41
C ARG A 83 4.11 -15.63 10.12
N HIS A 84 3.43 -14.50 10.26
CA HIS A 84 3.01 -13.70 9.11
C HIS A 84 4.19 -13.25 8.23
N LEU A 85 5.29 -12.79 8.84
CA LEU A 85 6.48 -12.41 8.09
C LEU A 85 7.09 -13.58 7.31
N ARG A 86 7.18 -14.78 7.92
CA ARG A 86 7.65 -15.98 7.20
C ARG A 86 6.73 -16.37 6.05
N ASP A 87 5.42 -16.24 6.22
CA ASP A 87 4.46 -16.51 5.14
C ASP A 87 4.60 -15.52 3.98
N ILE A 88 4.93 -14.26 4.25
CA ILE A 88 5.23 -13.26 3.21
C ILE A 88 6.52 -13.63 2.48
N ASP A 89 7.57 -13.98 3.23
CA ASP A 89 8.89 -14.30 2.68
C ASP A 89 8.83 -15.52 1.74
N THR A 90 8.18 -16.60 2.19
CA THR A 90 7.98 -17.81 1.38
C THR A 90 7.19 -17.54 0.10
N LYS A 91 6.14 -16.71 0.16
CA LYS A 91 5.39 -16.29 -1.04
C LYS A 91 6.24 -15.45 -1.98
N HIS A 92 7.10 -14.60 -1.45
CA HIS A 92 8.00 -13.77 -2.25
C HIS A 92 9.04 -14.63 -2.99
N GLU A 93 9.68 -15.58 -2.30
CA GLU A 93 10.59 -16.54 -2.92
C GLU A 93 9.91 -17.36 -4.02
N GLN A 94 8.67 -17.81 -3.79
CA GLN A 94 7.89 -18.52 -4.81
C GLN A 94 7.62 -17.64 -6.04
N MET A 95 7.28 -16.37 -5.85
CA MET A 95 7.05 -15.44 -6.95
C MET A 95 8.33 -15.18 -7.75
N LEU A 96 9.47 -15.02 -7.09
CA LEU A 96 10.78 -14.86 -7.75
C LEU A 96 11.13 -16.09 -8.60
N ASN A 97 10.99 -17.29 -8.04
CA ASN A 97 11.27 -18.54 -8.75
C ASN A 97 10.38 -18.70 -10.00
N GLN A 98 9.10 -18.31 -9.92
CA GLN A 98 8.19 -18.32 -11.06
C GLN A 98 8.65 -17.34 -12.16
N TRP A 99 9.03 -16.12 -11.79
CA TRP A 99 9.55 -15.14 -12.75
C TRP A 99 10.85 -15.57 -13.41
N GLU A 100 11.78 -16.18 -12.65
CA GLU A 100 13.01 -16.75 -13.23
C GLU A 100 12.71 -17.86 -14.25
N ALA A 101 11.73 -18.73 -13.95
CA ALA A 101 11.32 -19.79 -14.87
C ALA A 101 10.73 -19.23 -16.17
N ASP A 102 9.86 -18.22 -16.07
CA ASP A 102 9.26 -17.56 -17.23
C ASP A 102 10.32 -16.84 -18.08
N LEU A 103 11.28 -16.17 -17.46
CA LEU A 103 12.39 -15.51 -18.16
C LEU A 103 13.25 -16.54 -18.91
N ARG A 104 13.65 -17.63 -18.26
CA ARG A 104 14.41 -18.70 -18.90
C ARG A 104 13.69 -19.29 -20.09
N LYS A 105 12.37 -19.49 -19.99
CA LYS A 105 11.56 -19.99 -21.10
C LYS A 105 11.59 -19.03 -22.29
N ARG A 106 11.37 -17.74 -22.04
CA ARG A 106 11.40 -16.70 -23.10
C ARG A 106 12.77 -16.55 -23.74
N GLU A 107 13.84 -16.63 -22.95
CA GLU A 107 15.21 -16.59 -23.46
C GLU A 107 15.49 -17.82 -24.34
N ALA A 108 15.06 -19.02 -23.92
CA ALA A 108 15.20 -20.24 -24.71
C ALA A 108 14.41 -20.18 -26.03
N GLU A 109 13.17 -19.67 -26.00
CA GLU A 109 12.36 -19.46 -27.19
C GLU A 109 13.01 -18.45 -28.15
N ALA A 110 13.49 -17.32 -27.62
CA ALA A 110 14.19 -16.30 -28.41
C ALA A 110 15.49 -16.84 -29.02
N LYS A 111 16.24 -17.66 -28.27
CA LYS A 111 17.45 -18.31 -28.77
C LYS A 111 17.12 -19.32 -29.87
N ALA A 112 16.12 -20.17 -29.66
CA ALA A 112 15.70 -21.13 -30.67
C ALA A 112 15.21 -20.45 -31.96
N ALA A 113 14.52 -19.31 -31.85
CA ALA A 113 14.10 -18.50 -33.00
C ALA A 113 15.31 -17.95 -33.77
N LYS A 114 16.31 -17.39 -33.06
CA LYS A 114 17.55 -16.91 -33.68
C LYS A 114 18.35 -18.02 -34.36
N ASP A 115 18.51 -19.17 -33.68
CA ASP A 115 19.22 -20.32 -34.23
C ASP A 115 18.51 -20.85 -35.49
N ALA A 116 17.17 -20.82 -35.53
CA ALA A 116 16.39 -21.21 -36.71
C ALA A 116 16.54 -20.20 -37.87
N GLU A 117 16.56 -18.90 -37.57
CA GLU A 117 16.82 -17.84 -38.54
C GLU A 117 18.22 -17.97 -39.16
N GLU A 118 19.25 -18.19 -38.33
CA GLU A 118 20.63 -18.39 -38.78
C GLU A 118 20.76 -19.65 -39.65
N ARG A 119 20.09 -20.75 -39.29
CA ARG A 119 20.07 -21.98 -40.11
C ARG A 119 19.37 -21.75 -41.45
N ALA A 120 18.23 -21.07 -41.46
CA ALA A 120 17.52 -20.75 -42.69
C ALA A 120 18.36 -19.86 -43.62
N ALA A 121 19.05 -18.85 -43.06
CA ALA A 121 19.98 -18.02 -43.80
C ALA A 121 21.16 -18.81 -44.37
N ALA A 122 21.74 -19.74 -43.60
CA ALA A 122 22.82 -20.61 -44.07
C ALA A 122 22.36 -21.56 -45.20
N GLU A 123 21.17 -22.15 -45.08
CA GLU A 123 20.58 -22.97 -46.13
C GLU A 123 20.31 -22.17 -47.40
N GLU A 124 19.83 -20.93 -47.29
CA GLU A 124 19.62 -20.06 -48.44
C GLU A 124 20.94 -19.72 -49.14
N VAL A 125 21.99 -19.41 -48.38
CA VAL A 125 23.34 -19.16 -48.92
C VAL A 125 23.87 -20.40 -49.64
N GLU A 126 23.73 -21.59 -49.07
CA GLU A 126 24.15 -22.83 -49.73
C GLU A 126 23.33 -23.13 -50.98
N ARG A 127 22.01 -22.90 -50.97
CA ARG A 127 21.17 -23.02 -52.17
C ARG A 127 21.60 -22.06 -53.27
N ARG A 128 21.92 -20.81 -52.93
CA ARG A 128 22.43 -19.81 -53.87
C ARG A 128 23.76 -20.26 -54.48
N LYS A 129 24.71 -20.74 -53.67
CA LYS A 129 25.99 -21.28 -54.16
C LYS A 129 25.80 -22.48 -55.09
N GLN A 130 24.92 -23.42 -54.72
CA GLN A 130 24.62 -24.59 -55.55
C GLN A 130 23.98 -24.20 -56.89
N ALA A 131 23.06 -23.23 -56.88
CA ALA A 131 22.44 -22.72 -58.11
C ALA A 131 23.48 -22.02 -59.00
N GLU A 132 24.37 -21.20 -58.43
CA GLU A 132 25.48 -20.58 -59.16
C GLU A 132 26.45 -21.62 -59.73
N ALA A 133 26.78 -22.67 -58.96
CA ALA A 133 27.66 -23.74 -59.41
C ALA A 133 27.05 -24.51 -60.59
N ARG A 134 25.77 -24.89 -60.50
CA ARG A 134 25.04 -25.54 -61.61
C ARG A 134 25.03 -24.66 -62.84
N LYS A 135 24.74 -23.37 -62.68
CA LYS A 135 24.76 -22.41 -63.78
C LYS A 135 26.13 -22.34 -64.46
N ARG A 136 27.22 -22.32 -63.67
CA ARG A 136 28.60 -22.33 -64.20
C ARG A 136 28.95 -23.63 -64.94
N GLU A 137 28.48 -24.78 -64.45
CA GLU A 137 28.66 -26.07 -65.13
C GLU A 137 27.91 -26.11 -66.47
N ASP A 138 26.68 -25.62 -66.51
CA ASP A 138 25.88 -25.54 -67.74
C ASP A 138 26.54 -24.60 -68.77
N GLU A 139 27.01 -23.43 -68.33
CA GLU A 139 27.77 -22.49 -69.18
C GLU A 139 29.07 -23.10 -69.71
N ALA A 140 29.77 -23.92 -68.91
CA ALA A 140 30.99 -24.60 -69.33
C ALA A 140 30.72 -25.70 -70.36
N ARG A 141 29.65 -26.50 -70.20
CA ARG A 141 29.24 -27.53 -71.17
C ARG A 141 28.86 -26.92 -72.51
N GLN A 142 28.11 -25.82 -72.48
CA GLN A 142 27.70 -25.12 -73.69
C GLN A 142 28.93 -24.59 -74.47
N ARG A 143 29.92 -24.05 -73.74
CA ARG A 143 31.18 -23.60 -74.33
C ARG A 143 31.98 -24.75 -74.96
N THR A 144 32.00 -25.95 -74.37
CA THR A 144 32.73 -27.09 -74.94
C THR A 144 32.06 -27.66 -76.19
N ASP A 145 30.74 -27.67 -76.24
CA ASP A 145 29.98 -28.14 -77.40
C ASP A 145 30.19 -27.19 -78.61
N ASP A 146 30.23 -25.87 -78.36
CA ASP A 146 30.54 -24.86 -79.41
C ASP A 146 31.98 -25.00 -79.95
N GLU A 147 32.93 -25.48 -79.14
CA GLU A 147 34.33 -25.65 -79.52
C GLU A 147 34.59 -26.91 -80.38
N ASP A 148 33.77 -27.95 -80.24
CA ASP A 148 33.85 -29.21 -81.02
C ASP A 148 33.18 -29.07 -82.41
N ASP A 149 32.13 -28.26 -82.54
CA ASP A 149 31.46 -27.97 -83.83
C ASP A 149 32.31 -27.09 -84.78
N SER A 150 33.41 -26.53 -84.27
CA SER A 150 34.34 -25.68 -85.01
C SER A 150 35.62 -26.38 -85.51
N ARG A 151 35.75 -27.71 -85.33
CA ARG A 151 36.93 -28.51 -85.73
C ARG A 151 36.66 -29.45 -86.90
#